data_AF-A0A0K0FMR3-F1
#
_entry.id   AF-A0A0K0FMR3-F1
#
_cell.length_a   1.000
_cell.length_b   1.000
_cell.length_c   1.000
_cell.angle_alpha   90.00
_cell.angle_beta   90.00
_cell.angle_gamma   90.00
#
_symmetry.space_group_name_H-M   'P 1'
#
loop_
_entity.id
_entity.type
_entity.pdbx_description
1 polymer ?
#
loop_
_entity_poly.entity_id
_entity_poly.type
_entity_poly.pdbx_seq_one_letter_code
_entity_poly.pdbx_strand_id
1 'polypeptide(L)'
;MDRIFNYIENISENVVLPSVIFSNDENTIETLIHIPKECYYLIYNGKILPNGINDLKYMDNAIIQINYRLRGGKGGFGALLKAFRISKSSNQRDSRDLSGRRISDIEEEKRILKWIEGQSKRELEAAKKKLAKYIKCKNSLDGVSKHKITNDKYLKVKTMIDNELNKALEVSNNVDEEKNDVDNSNENENDEIHVPDEVNEEKFEKEDDNDSDCDFSDIMAGPKTFGKSKKK
;
A
#
# COMPACT_ATOMS: atom_id res chain seq x y z
N MET A 1 -32.86 43.96 -21.27
CA MET A 1 -31.85 43.35 -22.15
C MET A 1 -31.31 44.40 -23.12
N ASP A 2 -32.19 45.11 -23.83
CA ASP A 2 -31.82 46.07 -24.89
C ASP A 2 -30.97 47.26 -24.43
N ARG A 3 -31.14 47.74 -23.19
CA ARG A 3 -30.28 48.81 -22.61
C ARG A 3 -28.85 48.39 -22.33
N ILE A 4 -28.62 47.11 -22.02
CA ILE A 4 -27.28 46.58 -21.72
C ILE A 4 -26.54 46.30 -23.03
N PHE A 5 -27.25 45.78 -24.04
CA PHE A 5 -26.69 45.56 -25.38
C PHE A 5 -26.29 46.87 -26.07
N ASN A 6 -27.13 47.91 -26.04
CA ASN A 6 -26.77 49.23 -26.61
C ASN A 6 -25.60 49.92 -25.88
N TYR A 7 -25.37 49.62 -24.60
CA TYR A 7 -24.22 50.14 -23.86
C TYR A 7 -22.93 49.40 -24.24
N ILE A 8 -23.00 48.09 -24.45
CA ILE A 8 -21.85 47.25 -24.86
C ILE A 8 -21.45 47.51 -26.31
N GLU A 9 -22.40 47.74 -27.22
CA GLU A 9 -22.10 48.02 -28.64
C GLU A 9 -21.45 49.39 -28.88
N ASN A 10 -21.61 50.35 -27.96
CA ASN A 10 -20.98 51.68 -28.05
C ASN A 10 -19.62 51.77 -27.34
N ILE A 11 -19.12 50.66 -26.79
CA ILE A 11 -17.81 50.61 -26.12
C ILE A 11 -16.76 50.13 -27.12
N SER A 12 -16.12 51.08 -27.81
CA SER A 12 -14.96 50.82 -28.67
C SER A 12 -13.62 50.95 -27.94
N GLU A 13 -13.62 51.03 -26.61
CA GLU A 13 -12.40 51.24 -25.81
C GLU A 13 -12.32 50.22 -24.67
N ASN A 14 -11.10 49.86 -24.27
CA ASN A 14 -10.82 49.03 -23.10
C ASN A 14 -11.40 49.69 -21.84
N VAL A 15 -12.62 49.32 -21.43
CA VAL A 15 -13.21 49.79 -20.18
C VAL A 15 -12.49 49.10 -19.02
N VAL A 16 -11.52 49.81 -18.44
CA VAL A 16 -10.89 49.42 -17.19
C VAL A 16 -11.90 49.68 -16.08
N LEU A 17 -12.52 48.62 -15.56
CA LEU A 17 -13.40 48.71 -14.40
C LEU A 17 -12.54 48.94 -13.14
N PRO A 18 -12.67 50.10 -12.46
CA PRO A 18 -11.90 50.34 -11.25
C PRO A 18 -12.32 49.36 -10.14
N SER A 19 -11.34 48.86 -9.39
CA SER A 19 -11.56 48.04 -8.19
C SER A 19 -11.67 48.88 -6.92
N VAL A 20 -11.16 50.12 -6.96
CA VAL A 20 -11.15 51.07 -5.85
C VAL A 20 -11.52 52.45 -6.39
N ILE A 21 -12.35 53.17 -5.64
CA ILE A 21 -12.78 54.55 -5.93
C ILE A 21 -12.61 55.41 -4.67
N PHE A 22 -12.27 56.68 -4.86
CA PHE A 22 -12.36 57.69 -3.80
C PHE A 22 -13.72 58.37 -3.83
N SER A 23 -14.26 58.72 -2.67
CA SER A 23 -15.56 59.40 -2.55
C SER A 23 -15.65 60.73 -3.30
N ASN A 24 -14.51 61.35 -3.57
CA ASN A 24 -14.42 62.64 -4.24
C ASN A 24 -14.22 62.52 -5.75
N ASP A 25 -14.07 61.31 -6.29
CA ASP A 25 -13.83 61.09 -7.72
C ASP A 25 -15.16 61.08 -8.50
N GLU A 26 -15.73 62.27 -8.73
CA GLU A 26 -17.03 62.46 -9.39
C GLU A 26 -17.15 61.70 -10.72
N ASN A 27 -16.09 61.72 -11.54
CA ASN A 27 -16.06 61.02 -12.83
C ASN A 27 -16.29 59.51 -12.69
N THR A 28 -15.69 58.86 -11.69
CA THR A 28 -15.83 57.41 -11.49
C THR A 28 -17.20 57.07 -10.90
N ILE A 29 -17.75 57.95 -10.07
CA ILE A 29 -19.09 57.82 -9.50
C ILE A 29 -20.15 57.91 -10.60
N GLU A 30 -19.98 58.83 -11.56
CA GLU A 30 -20.87 58.94 -12.72
C GLU A 30 -20.87 57.68 -13.57
N THR A 31 -19.71 57.06 -13.81
CA THR A 31 -19.66 55.77 -14.54
C THR A 31 -20.40 54.64 -13.80
N LEU A 32 -20.31 54.58 -12.47
CA LEU A 32 -21.01 53.59 -11.66
C LEU A 32 -22.54 53.76 -11.68
N ILE A 33 -23.05 54.97 -11.89
CA ILE A 33 -24.49 55.24 -12.03
C ILE A 33 -25.06 54.55 -13.28
N HIS A 34 -24.25 54.40 -14.33
CA HIS A 34 -24.66 53.74 -15.58
C HIS A 34 -24.71 52.21 -15.45
N ILE A 35 -24.05 51.63 -14.44
CA ILE A 35 -24.05 50.19 -14.18
C ILE A 35 -25.24 49.83 -13.28
N PRO A 36 -26.02 48.76 -13.58
CA PRO A 36 -27.09 48.31 -12.70
C PRO A 36 -26.60 47.97 -11.28
N LYS A 37 -27.35 48.39 -10.26
CA LYS A 37 -27.02 48.16 -8.83
C LYS A 37 -26.84 46.69 -8.44
N GLU A 38 -27.43 45.79 -9.21
CA GLU A 38 -27.36 44.35 -8.96
C GLU A 38 -26.04 43.72 -9.45
N CYS A 39 -25.27 44.46 -10.24
CA CYS A 39 -24.01 44.00 -10.84
C CYS A 39 -22.78 44.34 -10.01
N TYR A 40 -22.91 45.07 -8.90
CA TYR A 40 -21.81 45.36 -8.00
C TYR A 40 -22.28 45.59 -6.57
N TYR A 41 -21.35 45.62 -5.63
CA TYR A 41 -21.58 46.12 -4.27
C TYR A 41 -20.33 46.87 -3.80
N LEU A 42 -20.54 47.83 -2.90
CA LEU A 42 -19.49 48.69 -2.39
C LEU A 42 -19.10 48.26 -0.96
N ILE A 43 -17.80 48.28 -0.68
CA ILE A 43 -17.25 48.00 0.65
C ILE A 43 -16.48 49.22 1.14
N TYR A 44 -16.81 49.66 2.36
CA TYR A 44 -16.05 50.67 3.10
C TYR A 44 -15.61 50.06 4.44
N ASN A 45 -14.32 50.14 4.76
CA ASN A 45 -13.75 49.59 6.01
C ASN A 45 -14.20 48.15 6.32
N GLY A 46 -14.29 47.30 5.29
CA GLY A 46 -14.70 45.90 5.42
C GLY A 46 -16.22 45.66 5.59
N LYS A 47 -17.04 46.71 5.56
CA LYS A 47 -18.52 46.61 5.64
C LYS A 47 -19.17 46.97 4.31
N ILE A 48 -20.25 46.28 3.99
CA ILE A 48 -21.04 46.53 2.78
C ILE A 48 -21.89 47.80 2.99
N LEU A 49 -21.87 48.71 2.02
CA LEU A 49 -22.75 49.89 2.01
C LEU A 49 -24.17 49.47 1.57
N PRO A 50 -25.18 49.61 2.44
CA PRO A 50 -26.54 49.14 2.15
C PRO A 50 -27.24 49.96 1.06
N ASN A 51 -27.01 51.26 0.95
CA ASN A 51 -27.63 52.12 -0.05
C ASN A 51 -26.73 52.39 -1.27
N GLY A 52 -25.59 51.69 -1.37
CA GLY A 52 -24.66 51.77 -2.49
C GLY A 52 -24.13 53.18 -2.72
N ILE A 53 -24.24 53.69 -3.95
CA ILE A 53 -23.74 55.03 -4.33
C ILE A 53 -24.37 56.15 -3.47
N ASN A 54 -25.59 55.99 -2.96
CA ASN A 54 -26.23 57.05 -2.17
C ASN A 54 -25.50 57.32 -0.85
N ASP A 55 -24.91 56.28 -0.24
CA ASP A 55 -24.13 56.44 0.99
C ASP A 55 -22.81 57.19 0.73
N LEU A 56 -22.34 57.20 -0.53
CA LEU A 56 -21.11 57.87 -0.93
C LEU A 56 -21.19 59.40 -0.82
N LYS A 57 -22.38 59.97 -1.04
CA LYS A 57 -22.62 61.41 -0.97
C LYS A 57 -22.47 62.00 0.43
N TYR A 58 -22.49 61.15 1.45
CA TYR A 58 -22.39 61.54 2.85
C TYR A 58 -21.00 61.23 3.44
N MET A 59 -20.05 60.79 2.61
CA MET A 59 -18.69 60.45 3.01
C MET A 59 -17.68 61.39 2.36
N ASP A 60 -16.92 62.09 3.19
CA ASP A 60 -15.82 62.93 2.73
C ASP A 60 -14.51 62.14 2.78
N ASN A 61 -13.72 62.18 1.71
CA ASN A 61 -12.37 61.57 1.60
C ASN A 61 -12.28 60.06 1.93
N ALA A 62 -13.27 59.25 1.55
CA ALA A 62 -13.31 57.82 1.82
C ALA A 62 -12.79 56.97 0.66
N ILE A 63 -12.02 55.92 0.96
CA ILE A 63 -11.57 54.90 -0.02
C ILE A 63 -12.55 53.72 0.01
N ILE A 64 -13.14 53.40 -1.14
CA ILE A 64 -14.16 52.36 -1.26
C ILE A 64 -13.75 51.33 -2.29
N GLN A 65 -13.98 50.07 -1.94
CA GLN A 65 -13.72 48.95 -2.83
C GLN A 65 -15.01 48.57 -3.57
N ILE A 66 -14.92 48.46 -4.88
CA ILE A 66 -16.01 47.97 -5.73
C ILE A 66 -15.80 46.49 -5.99
N ASN A 67 -16.84 45.71 -5.73
CA ASN A 67 -16.84 44.29 -6.06
C ASN A 67 -17.96 43.99 -7.06
N TYR A 68 -17.56 43.62 -8.28
CA TYR A 68 -18.49 43.27 -9.34
C TYR A 68 -19.06 41.86 -9.13
N ARG A 69 -20.38 41.74 -9.24
CA ARG A 69 -21.13 40.50 -9.16
C ARG A 69 -21.17 39.87 -10.55
N LEU A 70 -20.44 38.77 -10.72
CA LEU A 70 -20.56 37.94 -11.92
C LEU A 70 -21.86 37.12 -11.85
N ARG A 71 -22.64 37.11 -12.94
CA ARG A 71 -23.86 36.28 -13.08
C ARG A 71 -23.53 34.81 -13.37
N GLY A 72 -22.58 34.24 -12.63
CA GLY A 72 -22.08 32.87 -12.80
C GLY A 72 -22.04 32.13 -11.47
N GLY A 73 -22.70 30.97 -11.41
CA GLY A 73 -22.77 30.14 -10.22
C GLY A 73 -21.41 29.56 -9.85
N LYS A 74 -20.79 30.09 -8.80
CA LYS A 74 -19.63 29.51 -8.10
C LYS A 74 -19.99 28.18 -7.38
N GLY A 75 -20.86 27.35 -7.96
CA GLY A 75 -21.45 26.15 -7.34
C GLY A 75 -20.76 24.84 -7.73
N GLY A 76 -19.94 24.84 -8.79
CA GLY A 76 -19.30 23.61 -9.27
C GLY A 76 -18.24 23.06 -8.32
N PHE A 77 -17.42 23.93 -7.72
CA PHE A 77 -16.33 23.48 -6.83
C PHE A 77 -16.86 22.85 -5.53
N GLY A 78 -17.88 23.42 -4.91
CA GLY A 78 -18.51 22.84 -3.71
C GLY A 78 -19.24 21.53 -3.99
N ALA A 79 -19.93 21.42 -5.14
CA ALA A 79 -20.54 20.18 -5.59
C ALA A 79 -19.49 19.09 -5.90
N LEU A 80 -18.36 19.48 -6.51
CA LEU A 80 -17.23 18.61 -6.77
C LEU A 80 -16.61 18.11 -5.46
N LEU A 81 -16.38 18.98 -4.48
CA LEU A 81 -15.89 18.58 -3.15
C LEU A 81 -16.86 17.64 -2.42
N LYS A 82 -18.17 17.85 -2.60
CA LYS A 82 -19.21 16.96 -2.03
C LYS A 82 -19.28 15.62 -2.76
N ALA A 83 -18.94 15.60 -4.06
CA ALA A 83 -18.83 14.39 -4.88
C ALA A 83 -17.53 13.62 -4.63
N PHE A 84 -16.44 14.29 -4.22
CA PHE A 84 -15.23 13.67 -3.69
C PHE A 84 -15.53 13.02 -2.33
N ARG A 85 -16.18 11.85 -2.36
CA ARG A 85 -16.21 10.93 -1.22
C ARG A 85 -14.78 10.43 -1.02
N ILE A 86 -14.01 11.15 -0.21
CA ILE A 86 -12.82 10.57 0.44
C ILE A 86 -13.39 9.50 1.38
N SER A 87 -13.49 8.26 0.89
CA SER A 87 -13.75 7.11 1.75
C SER A 87 -12.66 7.13 2.82
N LYS A 88 -13.06 7.19 4.09
CA LYS A 88 -12.14 7.19 5.24
C LYS A 88 -11.09 6.11 4.99
N SER A 89 -9.83 6.50 4.83
CA SER A 89 -8.74 5.54 4.74
C SER A 89 -8.62 4.85 6.09
N SER A 90 -8.59 3.51 6.09
CA SER A 90 -8.41 2.74 7.33
C SER A 90 -6.93 2.81 7.73
N ASN A 91 -6.52 3.96 8.27
CA ASN A 91 -5.14 4.22 8.71
C ASN A 91 -4.84 3.59 10.08
N GLN A 92 -5.56 2.52 10.46
CA GLN A 92 -5.34 1.84 11.74
C GLN A 92 -3.91 1.27 11.83
N ARG A 93 -3.37 0.72 10.74
CA ARG A 93 -2.01 0.13 10.71
C ARG A 93 -0.89 1.15 10.93
N ASP A 94 -1.14 2.42 10.60
CA ASP A 94 -0.17 3.51 10.75
C ASP A 94 -0.15 4.10 12.16
N SER A 95 -1.15 3.74 12.98
CA SER A 95 -1.23 4.18 14.37
C SER A 95 -0.10 3.56 15.19
N ARG A 96 0.27 4.26 16.26
CA ARG A 96 1.28 3.81 17.22
C ARG A 96 0.64 3.36 18.52
N ASP A 97 1.27 2.42 19.21
CA ASP A 97 0.92 2.04 20.57
C ASP A 97 1.50 3.03 21.60
N LEU A 98 1.19 2.82 22.89
CA LEU A 98 1.75 3.62 23.99
C LEU A 98 3.26 3.41 24.19
N SER A 99 3.82 2.34 23.60
CA SER A 99 5.27 2.08 23.61
C SER A 99 6.01 2.81 22.48
N GLY A 100 5.27 3.39 21.51
CA GLY A 100 5.79 4.10 20.36
C GLY A 100 6.06 3.24 19.12
N ARG A 101 5.77 1.93 19.16
CA ARG A 101 5.83 1.00 18.02
C ARG A 101 4.61 1.16 17.11
N ARG A 102 4.74 0.89 15.80
CA ARG A 102 3.60 0.90 14.88
C ARG A 102 2.81 -0.39 14.98
N ILE A 103 1.50 -0.30 14.77
CA ILE A 103 0.62 -1.48 14.74
C ILE A 103 1.01 -2.45 13.61
N SER A 104 1.49 -1.95 12.47
CA SER A 104 1.99 -2.83 11.39
C SER A 104 3.14 -3.72 11.83
N ASP A 105 4.10 -3.17 12.59
CA ASP A 105 5.29 -3.91 13.03
C ASP A 105 4.88 -5.08 13.94
N ILE A 106 3.95 -4.82 14.87
CA ILE A 106 3.42 -5.83 15.81
C ILE A 106 2.69 -6.96 15.06
N GLU A 107 1.88 -6.61 14.07
CA GLU A 107 1.16 -7.62 13.28
C GLU A 107 2.09 -8.43 12.38
N GLU A 108 3.15 -7.83 11.86
CA GLU A 108 4.16 -8.51 11.06
C GLU A 108 4.97 -9.49 11.93
N GLU A 109 5.39 -9.07 13.12
CA GLU A 109 6.05 -9.96 14.11
C GLU A 109 5.15 -11.16 14.43
N LYS A 110 3.87 -10.94 14.75
CA LYS A 110 2.90 -12.03 15.01
C LYS A 110 2.75 -12.96 13.81
N ARG A 111 2.70 -12.41 12.59
CA ARG A 111 2.59 -13.21 11.36
C ARG A 111 3.83 -14.08 11.14
N ILE A 112 5.02 -13.53 11.38
CA ILE A 112 6.28 -14.27 11.25
C ILE A 112 6.35 -15.39 12.29
N LEU A 113 5.99 -15.12 13.56
CA LEU A 113 5.93 -16.13 14.62
C LEU A 113 5.01 -17.29 14.24
N LYS A 114 3.78 -17.00 13.81
CA LYS A 114 2.81 -18.02 13.37
C LYS A 114 3.33 -18.83 12.17
N TRP A 115 4.09 -18.20 11.26
CA TRP A 115 4.70 -18.90 10.13
C TRP A 115 5.80 -19.86 10.59
N ILE A 116 6.65 -19.44 11.54
CA ILE A 116 7.70 -20.28 12.14
C ILE A 116 7.08 -21.46 12.88
N GLU A 117 6.06 -21.24 13.70
CA GLU A 117 5.32 -22.30 14.40
C GLU A 117 4.73 -23.33 13.41
N GLY A 118 4.28 -22.85 12.24
CA GLY A 118 3.76 -23.69 11.17
C GLY A 118 4.81 -24.42 10.32
N GLN A 119 6.12 -24.20 10.52
CA GLN A 119 7.16 -24.89 9.74
C GLN A 119 7.14 -26.40 9.95
N SER A 120 7.15 -26.84 11.21
CA SER A 120 7.18 -28.26 11.57
C SER A 120 6.03 -29.04 10.93
N LYS A 121 4.82 -28.47 10.93
CA LYS A 121 3.64 -29.05 10.28
C LYS A 121 3.79 -29.12 8.76
N ARG A 122 4.35 -28.08 8.13
CA ARG A 122 4.58 -28.04 6.68
C ARG A 122 5.64 -29.05 6.23
N GLU A 123 6.72 -29.19 7.00
CA GLU A 123 7.78 -30.17 6.75
C GLU A 123 7.25 -31.60 6.88
N LEU A 124 6.48 -31.87 7.94
CA LEU A 124 5.85 -33.17 8.17
C LEU A 124 4.88 -33.52 7.03
N GLU A 125 4.05 -32.59 6.60
CA GLU A 125 3.13 -32.80 5.46
C GLU A 125 3.89 -33.01 4.14
N ALA A 126 4.97 -32.26 3.91
CA ALA A 126 5.81 -32.42 2.73
C ALA A 126 6.52 -33.79 2.73
N ALA A 127 7.03 -34.23 3.88
CA ALA A 127 7.65 -35.54 4.05
C ALA A 127 6.64 -36.66 3.77
N LYS A 128 5.43 -36.59 4.34
CA LYS A 128 4.33 -37.54 4.05
C LYS A 128 4.00 -37.62 2.56
N LYS A 129 3.93 -36.47 1.87
CA LYS A 129 3.68 -36.43 0.41
C LYS A 129 4.82 -37.07 -0.40
N LYS A 130 6.08 -36.84 -0.02
CA LYS A 130 7.25 -37.47 -0.66
C LYS A 130 7.23 -38.99 -0.46
N LEU A 131 6.95 -39.44 0.76
CA LEU A 131 6.88 -40.87 1.11
C LEU A 131 5.74 -41.58 0.36
N ALA A 132 4.56 -40.98 0.31
CA ALA A 132 3.42 -41.51 -0.45
C ALA A 132 3.72 -41.66 -1.95
N LYS A 133 4.40 -40.67 -2.55
CA LYS A 133 4.86 -40.75 -3.95
C LYS A 133 5.88 -41.87 -4.14
N TYR A 134 6.84 -42.01 -3.24
CA TYR A 134 7.85 -43.06 -3.30
C TYR A 134 7.21 -44.46 -3.22
N ILE A 135 6.31 -44.68 -2.26
CA ILE A 135 5.57 -45.95 -2.11
C ILE A 135 4.79 -46.26 -3.39
N LYS A 136 4.09 -45.26 -3.95
CA LYS A 136 3.34 -45.43 -5.20
C LYS A 136 4.24 -45.86 -6.37
N CYS A 137 5.40 -45.21 -6.53
CA CYS A 137 6.36 -45.56 -7.57
C CYS A 137 6.95 -46.97 -7.36
N LYS A 138 7.29 -47.33 -6.11
CA LYS A 138 7.82 -48.64 -5.77
C LYS A 138 6.81 -49.75 -6.07
N ASN A 139 5.57 -49.60 -5.61
CA ASN A 139 4.51 -50.58 -5.87
C ASN A 139 4.20 -50.73 -7.37
N SER A 140 4.34 -49.65 -8.15
CA SER A 140 4.20 -49.71 -9.61
C SER A 140 5.34 -50.46 -10.30
N LEU A 141 6.49 -50.59 -9.63
CA LEU A 141 7.69 -51.27 -10.14
C LEU A 141 7.74 -52.75 -9.72
N ASP A 142 7.08 -53.13 -8.61
CA ASP A 142 6.97 -54.49 -8.10
C ASP A 142 6.07 -55.35 -9.01
N GLY A 143 6.60 -55.71 -10.18
CA GLY A 143 5.91 -56.48 -11.22
C GLY A 143 6.51 -56.28 -12.61
N VAL A 144 7.28 -55.19 -12.80
CA VAL A 144 8.04 -54.94 -14.03
C VAL A 144 9.39 -55.63 -13.94
N SER A 145 9.77 -56.39 -14.97
CA SER A 145 11.09 -57.04 -15.06
C SER A 145 12.20 -56.01 -14.91
N LYS A 146 12.96 -56.09 -13.81
CA LYS A 146 14.09 -55.20 -13.54
C LYS A 146 15.20 -55.50 -14.55
N HIS A 147 15.41 -54.60 -15.51
CA HIS A 147 16.47 -54.75 -16.51
C HIS A 147 17.84 -54.65 -15.83
N LYS A 148 18.50 -55.79 -15.61
CA LYS A 148 19.86 -55.83 -15.05
C LYS A 148 20.85 -55.45 -16.13
N ILE A 149 21.56 -54.33 -15.95
CA ILE A 149 22.66 -53.94 -16.83
C ILE A 149 23.88 -54.77 -16.42
N THR A 150 24.18 -55.81 -17.19
CA THR A 150 25.31 -56.75 -16.99
C THR A 150 26.51 -56.39 -17.88
N ASN A 151 26.78 -55.10 -18.08
CA ASN A 151 27.95 -54.66 -18.83
C ASN A 151 29.14 -54.46 -17.87
N ASP A 152 30.14 -55.33 -17.96
CA ASP A 152 31.33 -55.30 -17.11
C ASP A 152 32.11 -53.98 -17.17
N LYS A 153 32.19 -53.37 -18.36
CA LYS A 153 32.88 -52.08 -18.51
C LYS A 153 32.15 -50.99 -17.73
N TYR A 154 30.83 -50.99 -17.79
CA TYR A 154 29.98 -50.06 -17.05
C TYR A 154 30.08 -50.28 -15.53
N LEU A 155 30.01 -51.54 -15.08
CA LEU A 155 30.12 -51.87 -13.65
C LEU A 155 31.45 -51.40 -13.05
N LYS A 156 32.57 -51.62 -13.74
CA LYS A 156 33.89 -51.15 -13.30
C LYS A 156 33.95 -49.62 -13.18
N VAL A 157 33.46 -48.91 -14.20
CA VAL A 157 33.40 -47.44 -14.18
C VAL A 157 32.51 -46.94 -13.05
N LYS A 158 31.33 -47.56 -12.86
CA LYS A 158 30.43 -47.24 -11.75
C LYS A 158 31.12 -47.41 -10.40
N THR A 159 31.79 -48.54 -10.16
CA THR A 159 32.50 -48.76 -8.89
C THR A 159 33.65 -47.79 -8.67
N MET A 160 34.36 -47.38 -9.73
CA MET A 160 35.41 -46.37 -9.63
C MET A 160 34.84 -45.02 -9.20
N ILE A 161 33.76 -44.58 -9.87
CA ILE A 161 33.08 -43.33 -9.54
C ILE A 161 32.54 -43.37 -8.11
N ASP A 162 31.86 -44.45 -7.72
CA ASP A 162 31.31 -44.61 -6.37
C ASP A 162 32.42 -44.52 -5.29
N ASN A 163 33.56 -45.18 -5.52
CA ASN A 163 34.70 -45.14 -4.60
C ASN A 163 35.35 -43.75 -4.53
N GLU A 164 35.47 -43.05 -5.66
CA GLU A 164 36.05 -41.71 -5.69
C GLU A 164 35.14 -40.68 -5.00
N LEU A 165 33.82 -40.80 -5.18
CA LEU A 165 32.83 -39.99 -4.48
C LEU A 165 32.89 -40.22 -2.97
N ASN A 166 32.90 -41.49 -2.53
CA ASN A 166 33.01 -41.82 -1.12
C ASN A 166 34.31 -41.29 -0.51
N LYS A 167 35.44 -41.42 -1.22
CA LYS A 167 36.71 -40.87 -0.78
C LYS A 167 36.67 -39.34 -0.66
N ALA A 168 36.02 -38.64 -1.59
CA ALA A 168 35.87 -37.19 -1.52
C ALA A 168 34.99 -36.75 -0.33
N LEU A 169 33.92 -37.49 -0.05
CA LEU A 169 33.04 -37.26 1.11
C LEU A 169 33.77 -37.53 2.44
N GLU A 170 34.57 -38.59 2.51
CA GLU A 170 35.41 -38.86 3.68
C GLU A 170 36.41 -37.72 3.91
N VAL A 171 37.03 -37.20 2.85
CA VAL A 171 37.95 -36.05 2.96
C VAL A 171 37.21 -34.79 3.41
N SER A 172 36.01 -34.50 2.90
CA SER A 172 35.24 -33.33 3.38
C SER A 172 34.88 -33.48 4.86
N ASN A 173 34.42 -34.66 5.27
CA ASN A 173 34.05 -34.91 6.66
C ASN A 173 35.26 -34.80 7.61
N ASN A 174 36.44 -35.27 7.20
CA ASN A 174 37.66 -35.14 8.00
C ASN A 174 38.19 -33.68 8.05
N VAL A 175 38.00 -32.88 6.99
CA VAL A 175 38.35 -31.45 6.98
C VAL A 175 37.46 -30.65 7.93
N ASP A 176 36.21 -31.06 8.11
CA ASP A 176 35.30 -30.46 9.10
C ASP A 176 35.65 -30.87 10.55
N GLU A 177 36.34 -32.00 10.76
CA GLU A 177 36.85 -32.41 12.08
C GLU A 177 38.17 -31.69 12.46
N GLU A 178 39.09 -31.45 11.52
CA GLU A 178 40.38 -30.78 11.78
C GLU A 178 40.29 -29.25 11.94
N LYS A 179 39.15 -28.63 11.63
CA LYS A 179 38.93 -27.17 11.72
C LYS A 179 38.17 -26.71 12.98
N ASN A 180 38.06 -27.55 14.00
CA ASN A 180 37.40 -27.21 15.26
C ASN A 180 38.31 -26.49 16.28
N ASP A 181 39.26 -25.69 15.82
CA ASP A 181 39.89 -24.65 16.62
C ASP A 181 39.89 -23.34 15.80
N VAL A 182 39.14 -22.35 16.32
CA VAL A 182 39.10 -20.91 15.97
C VAL A 182 37.91 -20.41 15.13
N ASP A 183 37.04 -19.72 15.87
CA ASP A 183 36.12 -18.61 15.56
C ASP A 183 34.77 -18.84 14.85
N ASN A 184 33.74 -18.83 15.71
CA ASN A 184 32.32 -18.66 15.45
C ASN A 184 31.99 -17.37 14.69
N SER A 185 31.45 -17.49 13.48
CA SER A 185 30.34 -16.64 13.01
C SER A 185 29.61 -17.23 11.78
N ASN A 186 28.33 -17.50 11.99
CA ASN A 186 27.21 -17.53 11.05
C ASN A 186 27.12 -18.55 9.90
N GLU A 187 26.03 -19.32 10.03
CA GLU A 187 25.02 -19.68 9.01
C GLU A 187 25.49 -20.51 7.81
N ASN A 188 25.27 -21.83 7.91
CA ASN A 188 24.73 -22.60 6.80
C ASN A 188 23.77 -23.67 7.33
N GLU A 189 22.55 -23.64 6.78
CA GLU A 189 21.42 -24.52 7.05
C GLU A 189 21.77 -25.96 6.66
N ASN A 190 21.79 -26.88 7.64
CA ASN A 190 21.86 -28.30 7.39
C ASN A 190 20.44 -28.82 7.11
N ASP A 191 20.13 -29.05 5.83
CA ASP A 191 19.02 -29.89 5.39
C ASP A 191 19.33 -31.37 5.69
N GLU A 192 19.39 -31.75 6.97
CA GLU A 192 19.38 -33.16 7.38
C GLU A 192 17.94 -33.66 7.40
N ILE A 193 17.62 -34.53 6.44
CA ILE A 193 16.37 -35.30 6.44
C ILE A 193 16.47 -36.33 7.58
N HIS A 194 16.05 -35.92 8.78
CA HIS A 194 15.79 -36.82 9.88
C HIS A 194 14.56 -37.67 9.54
N VAL A 195 14.75 -38.99 9.38
CA VAL A 195 13.66 -39.96 9.33
C VAL A 195 13.40 -40.37 10.78
N PRO A 196 12.28 -39.96 11.41
CA PRO A 196 11.99 -40.41 12.76
C PRO A 196 11.50 -41.86 12.69
N ASP A 197 12.17 -42.73 13.43
CA ASP A 197 11.61 -44.01 13.83
C ASP A 197 10.33 -43.79 14.66
N GLU A 198 9.40 -44.72 14.47
CA GLU A 198 8.03 -44.79 14.98
C GLU A 198 7.77 -44.07 16.33
N VAL A 199 6.81 -43.13 16.34
CA VAL A 199 6.24 -42.61 17.60
C VAL A 199 4.71 -42.67 17.58
N ASN A 200 4.20 -43.33 18.62
CA ASN A 200 2.82 -43.51 19.03
C ASN A 200 1.97 -42.24 18.95
N GLU A 201 0.70 -42.44 18.57
CA GLU A 201 -0.36 -41.45 18.67
C GLU A 201 -0.70 -41.17 20.15
N GLU A 202 -0.14 -40.10 20.70
CA GLU A 202 -0.75 -39.43 21.86
C GLU A 202 -1.48 -38.18 21.41
N LYS A 203 -2.77 -38.13 21.74
CA LYS A 203 -3.72 -37.06 21.46
C LYS A 203 -3.22 -35.75 22.09
N PHE A 204 -3.03 -34.72 21.27
CA PHE A 204 -2.93 -33.35 21.77
C PHE A 204 -4.28 -32.65 21.61
N GLU A 205 -4.84 -32.23 22.74
CA GLU A 205 -6.13 -31.57 22.87
C GLU A 205 -6.12 -30.21 22.14
N LYS A 206 -7.27 -29.87 21.55
CA LYS A 206 -7.49 -28.59 20.88
C LYS A 206 -7.86 -27.55 21.94
N GLU A 207 -7.00 -26.55 22.13
CA GLU A 207 -7.43 -25.28 22.69
C GLU A 207 -7.92 -24.40 21.54
N ASP A 208 -9.24 -24.21 21.50
CA ASP A 208 -9.95 -23.38 20.52
C ASP A 208 -9.91 -21.92 20.97
N ASP A 209 -8.86 -21.19 20.58
CA ASP A 209 -8.88 -19.73 20.61
C ASP A 209 -9.48 -19.18 19.31
N ASN A 210 -10.78 -18.92 19.36
CA ASN A 210 -11.47 -18.04 18.43
C ASN A 210 -10.94 -16.61 18.62
N ASP A 211 -10.15 -16.10 17.67
CA ASP A 211 -10.33 -14.76 17.09
C ASP A 211 -9.23 -14.42 16.09
N SER A 212 -9.65 -14.16 14.84
CA SER A 212 -9.14 -13.16 13.89
C SER A 212 -9.22 -13.70 12.47
N ASP A 213 -9.78 -12.88 11.56
CA ASP A 213 -9.86 -13.07 10.11
C ASP A 213 -8.48 -13.22 9.46
N CYS A 214 -7.76 -14.30 9.77
CA CYS A 214 -6.54 -14.68 9.09
C CYS A 214 -6.89 -15.73 8.03
N ASP A 215 -7.11 -15.22 6.82
CA ASP A 215 -7.27 -15.97 5.58
C ASP A 215 -6.28 -17.15 5.56
N PHE A 216 -6.78 -18.38 5.51
CA PHE A 216 -5.97 -19.63 5.56
C PHE A 216 -4.84 -19.66 4.52
N SER A 217 -4.96 -18.87 3.44
CA SER A 217 -3.91 -18.67 2.43
C SER A 217 -2.63 -18.04 2.97
N ASP A 218 -2.74 -17.18 3.98
CA ASP A 218 -1.63 -16.36 4.47
C ASP A 218 -0.66 -17.18 5.35
N ILE A 219 -1.13 -18.29 5.92
CA ILE A 219 -0.30 -19.25 6.70
C ILE A 219 0.68 -19.99 5.79
N MET A 220 0.28 -20.29 4.55
CA MET A 220 1.10 -21.02 3.58
C MET A 220 2.04 -20.09 2.78
N ALA A 221 1.92 -18.77 2.97
CA ALA A 221 2.69 -17.78 2.24
C ALA A 221 4.11 -17.69 2.82
N GLY A 222 5.13 -17.96 2.00
CA GLY A 222 6.53 -17.97 2.43
C GLY A 222 7.11 -16.57 2.73
N PRO A 223 8.37 -16.46 3.18
CA PRO A 223 8.95 -15.20 3.59
C PRO A 223 8.96 -14.11 2.51
N LYS A 224 9.04 -14.53 1.25
CA LYS A 224 9.07 -13.68 0.05
C LYS A 224 7.72 -13.02 -0.31
N THR A 225 6.64 -13.38 0.40
CA THR A 225 5.32 -12.76 0.25
C THR A 225 4.98 -11.76 1.35
N PHE A 226 5.78 -11.66 2.41
CA PHE A 226 5.59 -10.66 3.46
C PHE A 226 5.78 -9.25 2.88
N GLY A 227 4.81 -8.35 3.14
CA GLY A 227 4.84 -6.95 2.69
C GLY A 227 4.27 -6.68 1.29
N LYS A 228 3.93 -7.70 0.49
CA LYS A 228 3.22 -7.50 -0.78
C LYS A 228 1.73 -7.36 -0.48
N SER A 229 1.22 -6.14 -0.55
CA SER A 229 -0.23 -5.91 -0.55
C SER A 229 -0.86 -6.69 -1.70
N LYS A 230 -1.88 -7.52 -1.41
CA LYS A 230 -2.73 -8.12 -2.45
C LYS A 230 -3.23 -6.96 -3.31
N LYS A 231 -2.77 -6.87 -4.57
CA LYS A 231 -3.42 -6.00 -5.56
C LYS A 231 -4.84 -6.53 -5.67
N LYS A 232 -5.79 -5.73 -5.19
CA LYS A 232 -7.23 -5.97 -5.40
C LYS A 232 -7.54 -5.97 -6.88
#